data_AF-A0AAV9C1A5-F1
#
_entry.id   AF-A0AAV9C1A5-F1
#
_cell.length_a   1.000
_cell.length_b   1.000
_cell.length_c   1.000
_cell.angle_alpha   90.00
_cell.angle_beta   90.00
_cell.angle_gamma   90.00
#
_symmetry.space_group_name_H-M   'P 1'
#
loop_
_entity.id
_entity.type
_entity.pdbx_description
1 polymer ?
#
loop_
_entity_poly.entity_id
_entity_poly.type
_entity_poly.pdbx_seq_one_letter_code
_entity_poly.pdbx_strand_id
1 'polypeptide(L)' 'MSHNMIYGEMPKQMTELNMLQNFNGSYNRLCGEIPQGGRVQDFDRFSFFHNRCLCGSPLMACK' A
#
# COMPACT_ATOMS: atom_id res chain seq x y z
N MET A 1 8.10 7.02 0.47
CA MET A 1 7.38 7.66 1.59
C MET A 1 7.28 6.69 2.76
N SER A 2 8.42 6.30 3.32
CA SER A 2 8.47 5.40 4.49
C SER A 2 8.75 6.18 5.76
N HIS A 3 8.49 5.59 6.93
CA HIS A 3 8.78 6.19 8.25
C HIS A 3 8.10 7.54 8.48
N ASN A 4 6.79 7.56 8.21
CA ASN A 4 5.97 8.73 8.44
C ASN A 4 4.77 8.37 9.30
N MET A 5 3.98 9.39 9.66
CA MET A 5 2.72 9.22 10.38
C MET A 5 1.56 9.41 9.40
N ILE A 6 1.56 8.70 8.28
CA ILE A 6 0.41 8.70 7.36
C ILE A 6 -0.62 7.72 7.89
N TYR A 7 -1.87 8.15 7.97
CA TYR A 7 -3.01 7.39 8.51
C TYR A 7 -4.09 7.20 7.43
N GLY A 8 -4.94 6.20 7.63
CA GLY A 8 -6.12 5.97 6.80
C GLY A 8 -5.89 4.95 5.69
N GLU A 9 -6.85 4.88 4.77
CA GLU A 9 -6.82 3.95 3.64
C GLU A 9 -5.99 4.49 2.48
N MET A 10 -5.40 3.58 1.71
CA MET A 10 -4.76 3.97 0.45
C MET A 10 -5.83 4.33 -0.58
N PRO A 11 -5.75 5.50 -1.22
CA PRO A 11 -6.77 5.93 -2.16
C PRO A 11 -6.80 5.01 -3.37
N LYS A 12 -8.01 4.61 -3.80
CA LYS A 12 -8.19 3.74 -4.99
C LYS A 12 -7.57 4.36 -6.24
N GLN A 13 -7.54 5.68 -6.34
CA GLN A 13 -6.92 6.44 -7.43
C GLN A 13 -5.42 6.15 -7.60
N MET A 14 -4.74 5.55 -6.60
CA MET A 14 -3.37 5.08 -6.78
C MET A 14 -3.23 4.05 -7.91
N THR A 15 -4.29 3.31 -8.25
CA THR A 15 -4.28 2.38 -9.37
C THR A 15 -4.23 3.08 -10.72
N GLU A 16 -4.59 4.37 -10.79
CA GLU A 16 -4.57 5.18 -12.01
C GLU A 16 -3.20 5.81 -12.28
N LEU A 17 -2.26 5.71 -11.32
CA LEU A 17 -0.92 6.26 -11.44
C LEU A 17 -0.03 5.37 -12.34
N ASN A 18 -0.28 5.44 -13.65
CA ASN A 18 0.40 4.64 -14.67
C ASN A 18 1.92 4.89 -14.75
N MET A 19 2.40 6.01 -14.23
CA MET A 19 3.83 6.38 -14.19
C MET A 19 4.47 6.15 -12.82
N LEU A 20 3.80 5.46 -11.90
CA LEU A 20 4.33 5.17 -10.57
C LEU A 20 5.45 4.12 -10.66
N GLN A 21 6.70 4.59 -10.72
CA GLN A 21 7.86 3.71 -10.86
C GLN A 21 8.33 3.12 -9.53
N ASN A 22 8.23 3.90 -8.45
CA ASN A 22 8.72 3.53 -7.12
C ASN A 22 7.69 3.91 -6.06
N PHE A 23 7.33 2.95 -5.21
CA PHE A 23 6.51 3.19 -4.04
C PHE A 23 7.10 2.45 -2.85
N ASN A 24 7.23 3.17 -1.74
CA ASN A 24 7.57 2.61 -0.45
C ASN A 24 6.74 3.35 0.59
N GLY A 25 5.67 2.72 1.04
CA GLY A 25 4.75 3.17 2.09
C GLY A 25 4.99 2.49 3.43
N SER A 26 6.13 1.81 3.60
CA SER A 26 6.43 1.06 4.82
C SER A 26 6.59 1.98 6.04
N TYR A 27 6.36 1.43 7.24
CA TYR A 27 6.47 2.18 8.49
C TYR A 27 5.57 3.42 8.52
N ASN A 28 4.28 3.21 8.22
CA ASN A 28 3.21 4.19 8.40
C ASN A 28 2.09 3.58 9.25
N ARG A 29 0.94 4.25 9.33
CA ARG A 29 -0.27 3.76 10.01
C ARG A 29 -1.42 3.61 9.02
N LEU A 30 -1.10 3.13 7.82
CA LEU A 30 -2.09 2.82 6.79
C LEU A 30 -2.94 1.61 7.21
N CYS A 31 -4.18 1.61 6.74
CA CYS A 31 -5.21 0.64 7.13
C CYS A 31 -6.06 0.23 5.95
N GLY A 32 -6.73 -0.92 6.06
CA GLY A 32 -7.65 -1.40 5.03
C GLY A 32 -6.96 -2.16 3.89
N GLU A 33 -7.73 -2.40 2.84
CA GLU A 33 -7.29 -3.22 1.71
C GLU A 33 -6.36 -2.43 0.77
N ILE A 34 -5.28 -3.07 0.32
CA ILE A 34 -4.41 -2.53 -0.73
C ILE A 34 -5.22 -2.44 -2.04
N PRO A 35 -5.31 -1.26 -2.70
CA PRO A 35 -6.03 -1.11 -3.95
C PRO A 35 -5.55 -2.12 -5.00
N GLN A 36 -6.51 -2.86 -5.56
CA GLN A 36 -6.25 -3.86 -6.58
C GLN A 36 -6.20 -3.21 -7.96
N GLY A 37 -5.16 -3.55 -8.73
CA GLY A 37 -4.91 -3.02 -10.06
C GLY A 37 -3.85 -1.92 -10.11
N GLY A 38 -3.52 -1.51 -11.33
CA GLY A 38 -2.46 -0.53 -11.59
C GLY A 38 -1.09 -0.98 -11.09
N ARG A 39 -0.16 -0.02 -11.02
CA ARG A 39 1.23 -0.28 -10.63
C ARG A 39 1.41 -0.56 -9.13
N VAL A 40 0.41 -0.25 -8.30
CA VAL A 40 0.46 -0.52 -6.84
C VAL A 40 0.64 -2.01 -6.54
N GLN A 41 0.07 -2.88 -7.37
CA GLN A 41 0.19 -4.33 -7.23
C GLN A 41 1.55 -4.90 -7.66
N ASP A 42 2.38 -4.10 -8.34
CA ASP A 42 3.72 -4.52 -8.78
C ASP A 42 4.77 -4.39 -7.67
N PHE A 43 4.45 -3.69 -6.57
CA PHE A 43 5.38 -3.47 -5.47
C PHE A 43 5.42 -4.66 -4.52
N ASP A 44 6.62 -4.98 -4.04
CA ASP A 44 6.82 -6.07 -3.09
C ASP A 44 6.14 -5.79 -1.74
N ARG A 45 5.80 -6.85 -1.00
CA ARG A 45 5.25 -6.77 0.36
C ARG A 45 6.05 -5.86 1.30
N PHE A 46 7.36 -5.71 1.10
CA PHE A 46 8.21 -4.83 1.91
C PHE A 46 7.86 -3.35 1.75
N SER A 47 7.32 -2.93 0.59
CA SER A 47 6.81 -1.58 0.38
C SER A 47 5.59 -1.25 1.24
N PHE A 48 4.95 -2.25 1.83
CA PHE A 48 3.77 -2.13 2.69
C PHE A 48 4.06 -2.54 4.14
N PHE A 49 5.30 -2.95 4.44
CA PHE A 49 5.68 -3.49 5.73
C PHE A 49 5.46 -2.49 6.88
N HIS A 50 5.16 -3.01 8.07
CA HIS A 50 4.95 -2.20 9.28
C HIS A 50 3.75 -1.22 9.17
N ASN A 51 2.69 -1.62 8.47
CA ASN A 51 1.35 -1.01 8.51
C ASN A 51 0.37 -2.04 9.10
N ARG A 52 0.09 -1.96 10.41
CA ARG A 52 -0.50 -3.07 11.20
C ARG A 52 -1.87 -3.54 10.73
N CYS A 53 -2.69 -2.64 10.17
CA CYS A 53 -4.04 -2.97 9.74
C CYS A 53 -4.22 -2.95 8.22
N LEU A 54 -3.12 -3.01 7.47
CA LEU A 54 -3.14 -3.16 6.02
C LEU A 54 -3.26 -4.66 5.65
N CYS A 55 -4.07 -4.96 4.64
CA CYS A 55 -4.30 -6.32 4.15
C CYS A 55 -4.60 -6.32 2.65
N GLY A 56 -4.67 -7.51 2.03
CA GLY A 56 -4.82 -7.66 0.57
C GLY A 56 -3.48 -7.72 -0.15
N SER A 57 -3.47 -8.25 -1.38
CA SER A 57 -2.24 -8.49 -2.17
C SER A 57 -1.38 -7.21 -2.26
N PRO A 58 -0.05 -7.29 -2.02
CA PRO A 58 0.79 -8.50 -1.82
C PRO A 58 0.87 -9.04 -0.37
N LEU A 59 0.08 -8.52 0.56
CA LEU A 59 -0.01 -9.00 1.94
C LEU A 59 -1.01 -10.16 2.07
N MET A 60 -1.21 -10.63 3.31
CA MET A 60 -2.29 -11.57 3.62
C MET A 60 -3.66 -10.96 3.31
N ALA A 61 -4.60 -11.79 2.86
CA ALA A 61 -5.96 -11.37 2.59
C ALA A 61 -6.62 -10.74 3.83
N CYS A 62 -7.52 -9.79 3.60
CA CYS A 62 -8.34 -9.22 4.67
C CYS A 62 -9.26 -10.29 5.26
N LYS A 63 -9.59 -10.16 6.56
CA LYS A 63 -10.51 -11.04 7.27
C LYS A 63 -11.91 -10.47 7.31
#